data_AF-A0A846DYN3-F1
#
_entry.id   AF-A0A846DYN3-F1
#
_cell.length_a   1.000
_cell.length_b   1.000
_cell.length_c   1.000
_cell.angle_alpha   90.00
_cell.angle_beta   90.00
_cell.angle_gamma   90.00
#
_symmetry.space_group_name_H-M   'P 1'
#
loop_
_entity.id
_entity.type
_entity.pdbx_description
1 polymer ?
#
loop_
_entity_poly.entity_id
_entity_poly.type
_entity_poly.pdbx_seq_one_letter_code
_entity_poly.pdbx_strand_id
1 'polypeptide(L)'
;MRTIKTQSIGLGAGLVGVAIATSVFQVRLPFLQPPLIADSSPHPSHCLTLVAALKPPLNVRSQPFVAPNNIIGRLDTGMQVSVEKQEGNWLLLNAPVQGWIYQKSTATSCSDSQKVLVAIPQASDRSAPIDSGPGILAIAIEQYHLGHIDAAIALVQSISAQSTAYEEAKLALVQWPQKWQIAQDQFYSAQHAIREGRWQDVLDRVESYPDIRFWRERLTPVVREAIKQQQRSYQANTVQAQQLSPK
;
A
#
# COMPACT_ATOMS: atom_id res chain seq x y z
N MET A 1 21.90 -7.04 52.33
CA MET A 1 20.67 -6.88 53.12
C MET A 1 21.00 -6.27 54.47
N ARG A 2 20.81 -4.95 54.58
CA ARG A 2 20.71 -4.16 55.81
C ARG A 2 20.47 -2.72 55.37
N THR A 3 19.27 -2.20 55.57
CA THR A 3 19.01 -0.76 55.67
C THR A 3 17.69 -0.54 56.39
N ILE A 4 17.72 0.47 57.25
CA ILE A 4 16.83 0.75 58.37
C ILE A 4 15.98 1.99 58.01
N LYS A 5 14.70 1.94 58.43
CA LYS A 5 13.71 3.00 58.77
C LYS A 5 13.64 4.29 57.94
N THR A 6 12.40 4.74 57.72
CA THR A 6 11.99 6.07 58.20
C THR A 6 10.50 6.15 58.55
N GLN A 7 10.23 6.84 59.66
CA GLN A 7 8.94 7.11 60.31
C GLN A 7 8.20 8.31 59.70
N SER A 8 6.88 8.29 59.89
CA SER A 8 5.93 9.39 59.73
C SER A 8 6.10 10.50 60.77
N ILE A 9 5.77 11.74 60.39
CA ILE A 9 5.37 12.82 61.31
C ILE A 9 4.22 13.60 60.63
N GLY A 10 3.11 13.74 61.35
CA GLY A 10 2.00 14.65 61.02
C GLY A 10 2.03 15.92 61.87
N LEU A 11 0.87 16.60 61.93
CA LEU A 11 0.56 17.94 62.50
C LEU A 11 0.83 19.10 61.52
N GLY A 12 -0.03 20.12 61.42
CA GLY A 12 -1.18 20.50 62.24
C GLY A 12 -1.68 21.88 61.76
N ALA A 13 -2.80 22.32 62.33
CA ALA A 13 -3.75 23.30 61.79
C ALA A 13 -3.40 24.81 61.93
N GLY A 14 -4.16 25.62 61.17
CA GLY A 14 -4.63 26.98 61.52
C GLY A 14 -3.67 28.13 61.20
N LEU A 15 -4.09 29.35 60.83
CA LEU A 15 -5.39 30.02 60.81
C LEU A 15 -5.20 31.44 60.21
N VAL A 16 -6.25 32.06 59.66
CA VAL A 16 -6.43 33.52 59.38
C VAL A 16 -5.50 34.10 58.28
N GLY A 17 -5.93 34.80 57.24
CA GLY A 17 -7.17 35.49 56.91
C GLY A 17 -6.78 36.82 56.25
N VAL A 18 -7.07 37.01 54.96
CA VAL A 18 -7.22 38.33 54.33
C VAL A 18 -8.24 38.18 53.21
N ALA A 19 -9.38 38.84 53.38
CA ALA A 19 -10.37 39.02 52.33
C ALA A 19 -9.85 40.08 51.35
N ILE A 20 -9.67 39.71 50.09
CA ILE A 20 -9.54 40.66 48.99
C ILE A 20 -10.70 40.37 48.04
N ALA A 21 -11.69 41.24 48.09
CA ALA A 21 -12.82 41.22 47.17
C ALA A 21 -12.34 41.66 45.79
N THR A 22 -11.88 40.71 44.98
CA THR A 22 -11.75 40.93 43.53
C THR A 22 -13.00 40.41 42.88
N SER A 23 -13.88 41.31 42.45
CA SER A 23 -14.99 41.02 41.55
C SER A 23 -14.47 40.28 40.32
N VAL A 24 -14.61 38.96 40.31
CA VAL A 24 -14.44 38.19 39.08
C VAL A 24 -15.75 38.35 38.32
N PHE A 25 -15.78 39.31 37.40
CA PHE A 25 -16.79 39.33 36.35
C PHE A 25 -16.78 37.94 35.71
N GLN A 26 -17.82 37.16 35.99
CA GLN A 26 -18.12 35.92 35.28
C GLN A 26 -18.52 36.33 33.86
N VAL A 27 -17.52 36.56 33.00
CA VAL A 27 -17.73 36.57 31.56
C VAL A 27 -18.05 35.13 31.21
N ARG A 28 -19.35 34.82 31.18
CA ARG A 28 -19.86 33.57 30.63
C ARG A 28 -19.58 33.63 29.14
N LEU A 29 -18.38 33.19 28.75
CA LEU A 29 -18.05 32.93 27.36
C LEU A 29 -19.13 31.98 26.84
N PRO A 30 -19.81 32.30 25.71
CA PRO A 30 -20.66 31.31 25.08
C PRO A 30 -19.79 30.09 24.83
N PHE A 31 -20.29 28.92 25.23
CA PHE A 31 -19.72 27.63 24.83
C PHE A 31 -19.82 27.60 23.31
N LEU A 32 -18.79 28.12 22.64
CA LEU A 32 -18.56 27.91 21.23
C LEU A 32 -18.30 26.41 21.13
N GLN A 33 -19.33 25.66 20.71
CA GLN A 33 -19.11 24.33 20.20
C GLN A 33 -18.02 24.47 19.15
N PRO A 34 -16.86 23.81 19.29
CA PRO A 34 -15.90 23.79 18.20
C PRO A 34 -16.66 23.30 16.97
N PRO A 35 -16.48 23.95 15.80
CA PRO A 35 -17.10 23.46 14.58
C PRO A 35 -16.74 21.98 14.48
N LEU A 36 -17.75 21.14 14.23
CA LEU A 36 -17.52 19.75 13.85
C LEU A 36 -16.56 19.80 12.66
N ILE A 37 -15.29 19.47 12.89
CA ILE A 37 -14.33 19.24 11.83
C ILE A 37 -14.79 17.93 11.18
N ALA A 38 -15.72 18.05 10.25
CA ALA A 38 -15.97 17.04 9.25
C ALA A 38 -14.73 17.01 8.37
N ASP A 39 -13.85 16.05 8.65
CA ASP A 39 -13.42 15.02 7.71
C ASP A 39 -12.07 14.48 8.18
N SER A 40 -12.11 13.67 9.24
CA SER A 40 -11.04 12.73 9.53
C SER A 40 -11.42 11.37 8.95
N SER A 41 -11.75 11.31 7.67
CA SER A 41 -11.67 10.04 6.94
C SER A 41 -10.18 9.70 6.75
N PRO A 42 -9.67 8.62 7.36
CA PRO A 42 -8.30 8.15 7.12
C PRO A 42 -8.08 7.62 5.68
N HIS A 43 -9.11 7.65 4.81
CA HIS A 43 -8.97 7.32 3.40
C HIS A 43 -8.97 8.60 2.56
N PRO A 44 -7.87 8.93 1.86
CA PRO A 44 -7.82 10.15 1.07
C PRO A 44 -8.89 10.13 -0.02
N SER A 45 -9.62 11.24 -0.19
CA SER A 45 -10.69 11.40 -1.18
C SER A 45 -10.24 11.25 -2.65
N HIS A 46 -8.93 11.13 -2.89
CA HIS A 46 -8.30 10.89 -4.19
C HIS A 46 -7.91 9.42 -4.42
N CYS A 47 -8.25 8.53 -3.50
CA CYS A 47 -8.00 7.10 -3.61
C CYS A 47 -9.28 6.34 -3.97
N LEU A 48 -9.14 5.44 -4.93
CA LEU A 48 -10.16 4.49 -5.33
C LEU A 48 -9.80 3.11 -4.84
N THR A 49 -10.75 2.42 -4.20
CA THR A 49 -10.56 1.04 -3.75
C THR A 49 -11.55 0.11 -4.45
N LEU A 50 -11.01 -0.92 -5.10
CA LEU A 50 -11.78 -2.00 -5.73
C LEU A 50 -11.61 -3.30 -4.94
N VAL A 51 -12.63 -4.16 -4.99
CA VAL A 51 -12.49 -5.56 -4.56
C VAL A 51 -11.58 -6.29 -5.55
N ALA A 52 -10.53 -6.92 -5.05
CA ALA A 52 -9.52 -7.63 -5.81
C ALA A 52 -9.32 -9.05 -5.26
N ALA A 53 -10.42 -9.77 -5.04
CA ALA A 53 -10.38 -11.12 -4.48
C ALA A 53 -10.12 -12.16 -5.58
N LEU A 54 -9.04 -12.96 -5.42
CA LEU A 54 -8.73 -14.09 -6.29
C LEU A 54 -9.77 -15.23 -6.23
N LYS A 55 -10.51 -15.31 -5.11
CA LYS A 55 -11.57 -16.29 -4.89
C LYS A 55 -12.88 -15.55 -4.60
N PRO A 56 -13.51 -14.96 -5.63
CA PRO A 56 -14.76 -14.25 -5.45
C PRO A 56 -15.90 -15.22 -5.10
N PRO A 57 -16.96 -14.73 -4.43
CA PRO A 57 -17.13 -13.37 -3.92
C PRO A 57 -16.40 -13.12 -2.59
N LEU A 58 -16.01 -11.87 -2.33
CA LEU A 58 -15.40 -11.44 -1.07
C LEU A 58 -16.46 -11.31 0.02
N ASN A 59 -16.24 -11.96 1.17
CA ASN A 59 -17.15 -11.87 2.31
C ASN A 59 -16.97 -10.55 3.07
N VAL A 60 -18.09 -9.84 3.29
CA VAL A 60 -18.19 -8.69 4.20
C VAL A 60 -18.63 -9.19 5.57
N ARG A 61 -17.96 -8.75 6.62
CA ARG A 61 -18.16 -9.26 7.98
C ARG A 61 -18.66 -8.20 8.95
N SER A 62 -19.40 -8.60 9.98
CA SER A 62 -19.83 -7.68 11.04
C SER A 62 -18.68 -7.27 11.98
N GLN A 63 -17.59 -8.04 12.00
CA GLN A 63 -16.44 -7.83 12.87
C GLN A 63 -15.11 -8.07 12.12
N PRO A 64 -13.99 -7.43 12.53
CA PRO A 64 -12.69 -7.53 11.87
C PRO A 64 -11.93 -8.82 12.23
N PHE A 65 -12.60 -9.97 12.10
CA PHE A 65 -11.98 -11.29 12.24
C PHE A 65 -12.82 -12.36 11.52
N VAL A 66 -12.22 -13.53 11.29
CA VAL A 66 -12.94 -14.66 10.69
C VAL A 66 -13.60 -15.48 11.79
N ALA A 67 -14.93 -15.59 11.75
CA ALA A 67 -15.68 -16.44 12.66
C ALA A 67 -16.92 -17.05 11.98
N PRO A 68 -17.49 -18.12 12.57
CA PRO A 68 -18.82 -18.58 12.18
C PRO A 68 -19.85 -17.44 12.33
N ASN A 69 -20.83 -17.39 11.42
CA ASN A 69 -22.00 -16.51 11.48
C ASN A 69 -21.72 -14.99 11.49
N ASN A 70 -20.50 -14.54 11.17
CA ASN A 70 -20.21 -13.11 11.11
C ASN A 70 -20.12 -12.55 9.68
N ILE A 71 -20.57 -13.30 8.68
CA ILE A 71 -20.68 -12.84 7.28
C ILE A 71 -22.04 -12.15 7.11
N ILE A 72 -22.02 -10.89 6.71
CA ILE A 72 -23.22 -10.05 6.55
C ILE A 72 -23.47 -9.61 5.11
N GLY A 73 -22.53 -9.89 4.21
CA GLY A 73 -22.67 -9.56 2.80
C GLY A 73 -21.56 -10.17 1.94
N ARG A 74 -21.66 -9.95 0.64
CA ARG A 74 -20.72 -10.43 -0.36
C ARG A 74 -20.51 -9.36 -1.43
N LEU A 75 -19.29 -9.24 -1.92
CA LEU A 75 -18.91 -8.30 -2.97
C LEU A 75 -18.17 -9.02 -4.09
N ASP A 76 -18.46 -8.63 -5.32
CA ASP A 76 -17.79 -9.17 -6.50
C ASP A 76 -16.48 -8.45 -6.77
N THR A 77 -15.52 -9.15 -7.37
CA THR A 77 -14.25 -8.56 -7.81
C THR A 77 -14.51 -7.50 -8.89
N GLY A 78 -13.75 -6.41 -8.83
CA GLY A 78 -13.95 -5.22 -9.67
C GLY A 78 -14.95 -4.21 -9.10
N MET A 79 -15.71 -4.57 -8.05
CA MET A 79 -16.65 -3.65 -7.40
C MET A 79 -15.91 -2.56 -6.62
N GLN A 80 -16.31 -1.31 -6.82
CA GLN A 80 -15.82 -0.19 -6.01
C GLN A 80 -16.41 -0.25 -4.59
N VAL A 81 -15.56 -0.01 -3.60
CA VAL A 81 -15.94 0.11 -2.20
C VAL A 81 -15.50 1.45 -1.64
N SER A 82 -16.27 1.95 -0.68
CA SER A 82 -15.93 3.16 0.05
C SER A 82 -15.40 2.75 1.43
N VAL A 83 -14.14 3.09 1.70
CA VAL A 83 -13.42 2.72 2.93
C VAL A 83 -13.57 3.86 3.93
N GLU A 84 -14.14 3.56 5.09
CA GLU A 84 -14.30 4.51 6.19
C GLU A 84 -13.05 4.53 7.06
N LYS A 85 -12.53 3.37 7.46
CA LYS A 85 -11.30 3.27 8.26
C LYS A 85 -10.61 1.93 8.12
N GLN A 86 -9.37 1.87 8.59
CA GLN A 86 -8.58 0.66 8.68
C GLN A 86 -8.28 0.31 10.14
N GLU A 87 -8.40 -0.97 10.48
CA GLU A 87 -8.01 -1.53 11.78
C GLU A 87 -7.20 -2.81 11.54
N GLY A 88 -5.89 -2.73 11.80
CA GLY A 88 -4.96 -3.79 11.43
C GLY A 88 -5.02 -4.09 9.93
N ASN A 89 -5.31 -5.35 9.57
CA ASN A 89 -5.46 -5.80 8.18
C ASN A 89 -6.92 -5.76 7.68
N TRP A 90 -7.82 -5.09 8.40
CA TRP A 90 -9.23 -5.01 8.06
C TRP A 90 -9.63 -3.59 7.69
N LEU A 91 -10.47 -3.48 6.67
CA LEU A 91 -11.06 -2.23 6.23
C LEU A 91 -12.53 -2.23 6.61
N LEU A 92 -12.96 -1.20 7.33
CA LEU A 92 -14.37 -0.91 7.54
C LEU A 92 -14.88 -0.16 6.31
N LEU A 93 -15.90 -0.71 5.68
CA LEU A 93 -16.61 -0.11 4.56
C LEU A 93 -17.84 0.63 5.07
N ASN A 94 -18.18 1.74 4.41
CA ASN A 94 -19.48 2.39 4.54
C ASN A 94 -20.42 2.08 3.35
N ALA A 95 -19.88 1.70 2.17
CA ALA A 95 -20.65 1.31 0.99
C ALA A 95 -19.89 0.28 0.10
N PRO A 96 -20.60 -0.59 -0.65
CA PRO A 96 -22.06 -0.70 -0.75
C PRO A 96 -22.70 -1.54 0.37
N VAL A 97 -21.88 -2.31 1.12
CA VAL A 97 -22.31 -3.03 2.32
C VAL A 97 -21.44 -2.56 3.46
N GLN A 98 -22.05 -1.96 4.50
CA GLN A 98 -21.32 -1.54 5.69
C GLN A 98 -20.80 -2.77 6.44
N GLY A 99 -19.50 -2.83 6.67
CA GLY A 99 -18.87 -3.97 7.35
C GLY A 99 -17.38 -4.11 7.04
N TRP A 100 -16.78 -5.18 7.55
CA TRP A 100 -15.34 -5.41 7.51
C TRP A 100 -14.95 -6.35 6.38
N ILE A 101 -13.93 -5.94 5.63
CA ILE A 101 -13.28 -6.79 4.63
C ILE A 101 -11.77 -6.85 4.89
N TYR A 102 -11.11 -7.88 4.37
CA TYR A 102 -9.66 -8.02 4.49
C TYR A 102 -8.94 -7.14 3.46
N GLN A 103 -8.02 -6.29 3.91
CA GLN A 103 -7.33 -5.30 3.07
C GLN A 103 -6.63 -5.95 1.87
N LYS A 104 -5.99 -7.11 2.05
CA LYS A 104 -5.26 -7.80 0.96
C LYS A 104 -6.18 -8.34 -0.15
N SER A 105 -7.50 -8.30 0.04
CA SER A 105 -8.48 -8.64 -0.98
C SER A 105 -9.04 -7.40 -1.69
N THR A 106 -8.31 -6.28 -1.60
CA THR A 106 -8.65 -5.01 -2.27
C THR A 106 -7.45 -4.49 -3.04
N ALA A 107 -7.74 -3.68 -4.05
CA ALA A 107 -6.77 -2.90 -4.78
C ALA A 107 -7.10 -1.43 -4.60
N THR A 108 -6.21 -0.68 -3.94
CA THR A 108 -6.33 0.77 -3.82
C THR A 108 -5.37 1.44 -4.80
N SER A 109 -5.89 2.38 -5.59
CA SER A 109 -5.11 3.25 -6.45
C SER A 109 -5.42 4.70 -6.09
N CYS A 110 -4.38 5.45 -5.76
CA CYS A 110 -4.46 6.86 -5.41
C CYS A 110 -3.88 7.66 -6.56
N SER A 111 -4.68 8.55 -7.13
CA SER A 111 -4.20 9.43 -8.21
C SER A 111 -4.54 10.86 -7.86
N ASP A 112 -3.53 11.73 -7.85
CA ASP A 112 -3.71 13.19 -7.73
C ASP A 112 -4.52 13.76 -8.92
N SER A 113 -4.63 12.97 -10.00
CA SER A 113 -5.37 13.32 -11.21
C SER A 113 -6.68 12.54 -11.27
N GLN A 114 -7.77 13.18 -10.87
CA GLN A 114 -9.16 12.71 -10.95
C GLN A 114 -9.59 12.16 -12.32
N LYS A 115 -8.79 12.37 -13.38
CA LYS A 115 -9.08 11.95 -14.76
C LYS A 115 -9.20 10.43 -14.95
N VAL A 116 -8.62 9.60 -14.08
CA VAL A 116 -8.76 8.12 -14.12
C VAL A 116 -10.02 7.65 -13.38
N LEU A 117 -10.53 8.44 -12.43
CA LEU A 117 -11.63 8.06 -11.52
C LEU A 117 -13.02 8.17 -12.17
N VAL A 118 -13.16 8.90 -13.28
CA VAL A 118 -14.44 9.16 -13.96
C VAL A 118 -14.91 7.99 -14.84
N ALA A 119 -14.09 6.96 -15.03
CA ALA A 119 -14.40 5.81 -15.89
C ALA A 119 -15.03 4.60 -15.16
N ILE A 120 -15.17 4.65 -13.83
CA ILE A 120 -15.76 3.55 -13.04
C ILE A 120 -17.09 4.02 -12.46
N PRO A 121 -18.22 3.37 -12.80
CA PRO A 121 -19.54 3.80 -12.35
C PRO A 121 -19.66 3.73 -10.83
N GLN A 122 -20.04 4.85 -10.21
CA GLN A 122 -20.56 4.85 -8.85
C GLN A 122 -21.96 4.22 -8.85
N ALA A 123 -22.32 3.51 -7.77
CA ALA A 123 -23.54 2.71 -7.67
C ALA A 123 -24.88 3.48 -7.82
N SER A 124 -24.86 4.78 -8.11
CA SER A 124 -26.02 5.66 -8.20
C SER A 124 -26.56 5.93 -9.61
N ASP A 125 -25.84 5.61 -10.71
CA ASP A 125 -26.33 5.88 -12.07
C ASP A 125 -26.71 4.61 -12.85
N ARG A 126 -28.00 4.50 -13.21
CA ARG A 126 -28.62 3.33 -13.86
C ARG A 126 -28.90 3.50 -15.36
N SER A 127 -28.34 4.49 -16.05
CA SER A 127 -28.56 4.65 -17.50
C SER A 127 -27.34 4.24 -18.31
N ALA A 128 -27.49 3.13 -19.06
CA ALA A 128 -26.53 2.41 -19.91
C ALA A 128 -25.42 1.64 -19.16
N PRO A 129 -25.05 0.42 -19.61
CA PRO A 129 -23.86 -0.26 -19.11
C PRO A 129 -22.63 0.53 -19.56
N ILE A 130 -22.14 1.41 -18.70
CA ILE A 130 -20.84 2.05 -18.87
C ILE A 130 -19.80 0.94 -18.77
N ASP A 131 -19.00 0.78 -19.82
CA ASP A 131 -17.89 -0.17 -19.85
C ASP A 131 -16.83 0.23 -18.83
N SER A 132 -16.84 -0.42 -17.66
CA SER A 132 -15.86 -0.20 -16.58
C SER A 132 -14.54 -0.93 -16.81
N GLY A 133 -14.46 -1.81 -17.81
CA GLY A 133 -13.29 -2.66 -18.02
C GLY A 133 -11.98 -1.91 -18.27
N PRO A 134 -11.94 -0.82 -19.05
CA PRO A 134 -10.74 0.01 -19.19
C PRO A 134 -10.25 0.58 -17.85
N GLY A 135 -11.16 1.02 -16.98
CA GLY A 135 -10.83 1.51 -15.64
C GLY A 135 -10.27 0.41 -14.73
N ILE A 136 -10.91 -0.76 -14.74
CA ILE A 136 -10.43 -1.95 -14.00
C ILE A 136 -9.05 -2.38 -14.49
N LEU A 137 -8.82 -2.39 -15.81
CA LEU A 137 -7.53 -2.75 -16.41
C LEU A 137 -6.43 -1.77 -16.00
N ALA A 138 -6.70 -0.46 -16.02
CA ALA A 138 -5.73 0.54 -15.59
C ALA A 138 -5.29 0.35 -14.13
N ILE A 139 -6.24 0.05 -13.24
CA ILE A 139 -5.93 -0.24 -11.83
C ILE A 139 -5.14 -1.55 -11.71
N ALA A 140 -5.51 -2.57 -12.48
CA ALA A 140 -4.79 -3.84 -12.49
C ALA A 140 -3.33 -3.68 -12.95
N ILE A 141 -3.08 -2.86 -13.99
CA ILE A 141 -1.72 -2.51 -14.44
C ILE A 141 -0.93 -1.86 -13.31
N GLU A 142 -1.51 -0.91 -12.59
CA GLU A 142 -0.81 -0.27 -11.47
C GLU A 142 -0.53 -1.27 -10.34
N GLN A 143 -1.50 -2.13 -9.98
CA GLN A 143 -1.27 -3.18 -8.98
C GLN A 143 -0.15 -4.14 -9.39
N TYR A 144 -0.07 -4.50 -10.68
CA TYR A 144 1.02 -5.33 -11.22
C TYR A 144 2.38 -4.64 -11.04
N HIS A 145 2.47 -3.34 -11.32
CA HIS A 145 3.71 -2.58 -11.15
C HIS A 145 4.07 -2.30 -9.69
N LEU A 146 3.10 -2.26 -8.78
CA LEU A 146 3.31 -2.18 -7.33
C LEU A 146 3.72 -3.52 -6.70
N GLY A 147 3.65 -4.60 -7.47
CA GLY A 147 4.02 -5.94 -7.03
C GLY A 147 2.89 -6.74 -6.39
N HIS A 148 1.65 -6.28 -6.53
CA HIS A 148 0.45 -6.97 -6.10
C HIS A 148 -0.14 -7.80 -7.26
N ILE A 149 0.63 -8.77 -7.76
CA ILE A 149 0.23 -9.58 -8.92
C ILE A 149 -1.12 -10.30 -8.70
N ASP A 150 -1.38 -10.78 -7.49
CA ASP A 150 -2.64 -11.45 -7.15
C ASP A 150 -3.86 -10.52 -7.34
N ALA A 151 -3.76 -9.27 -6.85
CA ALA A 151 -4.81 -8.28 -7.02
C ALA A 151 -4.96 -7.88 -8.50
N ALA A 152 -3.84 -7.74 -9.21
CA ALA A 152 -3.82 -7.43 -10.64
C ALA A 152 -4.54 -8.51 -11.46
N ILE A 153 -4.21 -9.79 -11.24
CA ILE A 153 -4.87 -10.92 -11.92
C ILE A 153 -6.35 -11.00 -11.56
N ALA A 154 -6.71 -10.84 -10.27
CA ALA A 154 -8.11 -10.84 -9.86
C ALA A 154 -8.94 -9.77 -10.59
N LEU A 155 -8.41 -8.55 -10.70
CA LEU A 155 -9.07 -7.46 -11.41
C LEU A 155 -9.21 -7.75 -12.90
N VAL A 156 -8.14 -8.19 -13.57
CA VAL A 156 -8.19 -8.54 -15.00
C VAL A 156 -9.21 -9.66 -15.27
N GLN A 157 -9.29 -10.67 -14.40
CA GLN A 157 -10.28 -11.75 -14.50
C GLN A 157 -11.73 -11.25 -14.39
N SER A 158 -11.97 -10.12 -13.71
CA SER A 158 -13.32 -9.55 -13.57
C SER A 158 -13.80 -8.73 -14.77
N ILE A 159 -12.92 -8.46 -15.74
CA ILE A 159 -13.28 -7.67 -16.93
C ILE A 159 -14.23 -8.50 -17.82
N SER A 160 -15.40 -7.92 -18.10
CA SER A 160 -16.43 -8.55 -18.91
C SER A 160 -15.98 -8.80 -20.35
N ALA A 161 -16.46 -9.89 -20.96
CA ALA A 161 -16.26 -10.21 -22.37
C ALA A 161 -16.86 -9.17 -23.34
N GLN A 162 -17.78 -8.32 -22.87
CA GLN A 162 -18.34 -7.22 -23.66
C GLN A 162 -17.53 -5.92 -23.54
N SER A 163 -16.50 -5.89 -22.70
CA SER A 163 -15.65 -4.73 -22.51
C SER A 163 -14.72 -4.52 -23.70
N THR A 164 -14.47 -3.25 -24.04
CA THR A 164 -13.43 -2.84 -24.98
C THR A 164 -12.02 -3.23 -24.50
N ALA A 165 -11.82 -3.40 -23.19
CA ALA A 165 -10.56 -3.83 -22.60
C ALA A 165 -10.36 -5.36 -22.57
N TYR A 166 -11.33 -6.15 -23.03
CA TYR A 166 -11.34 -7.61 -22.82
C TYR A 166 -10.17 -8.34 -23.50
N GLU A 167 -9.80 -7.96 -24.72
CA GLU A 167 -8.70 -8.63 -25.41
C GLU A 167 -7.34 -8.31 -24.77
N GLU A 168 -7.14 -7.08 -24.32
CA GLU A 168 -5.94 -6.70 -23.55
C GLU A 168 -5.91 -7.42 -22.19
N ALA A 169 -7.07 -7.54 -21.54
CA ALA A 169 -7.21 -8.30 -20.30
C ALA A 169 -6.82 -9.77 -20.48
N LYS A 170 -7.29 -10.44 -21.54
CA LYS A 170 -6.88 -11.82 -21.87
C LYS A 170 -5.38 -11.97 -22.05
N LEU A 171 -4.74 -11.02 -22.75
CA LEU A 171 -3.29 -11.01 -22.93
C LEU A 171 -2.57 -10.86 -21.58
N ALA A 172 -3.04 -9.96 -20.72
CA ALA A 172 -2.48 -9.76 -19.38
C ALA A 172 -2.52 -11.05 -18.52
N LEU A 173 -3.63 -11.81 -18.56
CA LEU A 173 -3.77 -13.08 -17.83
C LEU A 173 -2.69 -14.11 -18.19
N VAL A 174 -2.21 -14.09 -19.43
CA VAL A 174 -1.18 -15.01 -19.91
C VAL A 174 0.22 -14.44 -19.68
N GLN A 175 0.43 -13.17 -20.04
CA GLN A 175 1.77 -12.60 -20.08
C GLN A 175 2.30 -12.16 -18.71
N TRP A 176 1.46 -11.62 -17.84
CA TRP A 176 1.92 -11.06 -16.57
C TRP A 176 2.51 -12.13 -15.64
N PRO A 177 1.90 -13.30 -15.43
CA PRO A 177 2.51 -14.35 -14.61
C PRO A 177 3.87 -14.82 -15.14
N GLN A 178 4.00 -14.93 -16.47
CA GLN A 178 5.24 -15.34 -17.11
C GLN A 178 6.34 -14.28 -16.94
N LYS A 179 6.06 -13.02 -17.25
CA LYS A 179 7.02 -11.91 -17.09
C LYS A 179 7.41 -11.71 -15.64
N TRP A 180 6.47 -11.86 -14.72
CA TRP A 180 6.72 -11.81 -13.28
C TRP A 180 7.70 -12.88 -12.84
N GLN A 181 7.47 -14.13 -13.25
CA GLN A 181 8.35 -15.24 -12.94
C GLN A 181 9.76 -15.02 -13.51
N ILE A 182 9.86 -14.58 -14.78
CA ILE A 182 11.15 -14.26 -15.41
C ILE A 182 11.90 -13.17 -14.61
N ALA A 183 11.23 -12.09 -14.22
CA ALA A 183 11.84 -11.01 -13.46
C ALA A 183 12.34 -11.49 -12.09
N GLN A 184 11.53 -12.30 -11.41
CA GLN A 184 11.85 -12.91 -10.13
C GLN A 184 13.09 -13.82 -10.24
N ASP A 185 13.14 -14.71 -11.23
CA ASP A 185 14.24 -15.63 -11.44
C ASP A 185 15.54 -14.89 -11.80
N GLN A 186 15.45 -13.89 -12.68
CA GLN A 186 16.59 -13.04 -13.01
C GLN A 186 17.10 -12.26 -11.80
N PHE A 187 16.20 -11.76 -10.94
CA PHE A 187 16.58 -11.08 -9.70
C PHE A 187 17.35 -12.00 -8.76
N TYR A 188 16.84 -13.21 -8.50
CA TYR A 188 17.52 -14.18 -7.64
C TYR A 188 18.85 -14.63 -8.23
N SER A 189 18.92 -14.81 -9.55
CA SER A 189 20.17 -15.09 -10.26
C SER A 189 21.18 -13.94 -10.10
N ALA A 190 20.75 -12.69 -10.23
CA ALA A 190 21.60 -11.52 -10.02
C ALA A 190 22.10 -11.41 -8.57
N GLN A 191 21.24 -11.69 -7.59
CA GLN A 191 21.65 -11.76 -6.18
C GLN A 191 22.69 -12.85 -5.93
N HIS A 192 22.59 -13.98 -6.62
CA HIS A 192 23.60 -15.03 -6.52
C HIS A 192 24.92 -14.60 -7.14
N ALA A 193 24.87 -14.04 -8.35
CA ALA A 193 26.04 -13.57 -9.09
C ALA A 193 26.82 -12.50 -8.31
N ILE A 194 26.14 -11.52 -7.69
CA ILE A 194 26.83 -10.48 -6.90
C ILE A 194 27.57 -11.06 -5.68
N ARG A 195 27.03 -12.11 -5.03
CA ARG A 195 27.69 -12.76 -3.89
C ARG A 195 28.93 -13.56 -4.31
N GLU A 196 28.94 -14.07 -5.52
CA GLU A 196 30.04 -14.87 -6.08
C GLU A 196 31.11 -14.04 -6.80
N GLY A 197 30.98 -12.71 -6.79
CA GLY A 197 31.90 -11.84 -7.49
C GLY A 197 31.72 -11.78 -9.00
N ARG A 198 30.61 -12.32 -9.52
CA ARG A 198 30.28 -12.27 -10.95
C ARG A 198 29.49 -10.99 -11.26
N TRP A 199 30.14 -9.85 -11.16
CA TRP A 199 29.49 -8.54 -11.37
C TRP A 199 29.05 -8.32 -12.82
N GLN A 200 29.82 -8.81 -13.81
CA GLN A 200 29.47 -8.66 -15.22
C GLN A 200 28.14 -9.35 -15.55
N ASP A 201 27.92 -10.57 -15.03
CA ASP A 201 26.66 -11.29 -15.14
C ASP A 201 25.45 -10.43 -14.68
N VAL A 202 25.61 -9.65 -13.61
CA VAL A 202 24.54 -8.76 -13.11
C VAL A 202 24.25 -7.65 -14.12
N LEU A 203 25.29 -7.06 -14.71
CA LEU A 203 25.16 -5.92 -15.64
C LEU A 203 24.56 -6.35 -16.97
N ASP A 204 24.93 -7.52 -17.50
CA ASP A 204 24.42 -8.04 -18.77
C ASP A 204 22.91 -8.29 -18.74
N ARG A 205 22.32 -8.48 -17.55
CA ARG A 205 20.88 -8.71 -17.38
C ARG A 205 20.05 -7.43 -17.47
N VAL A 206 20.63 -6.24 -17.30
CA VAL A 206 19.88 -4.98 -17.15
C VAL A 206 19.03 -4.65 -18.39
N GLU A 207 19.58 -4.89 -19.58
CA GLU A 207 18.93 -4.57 -20.85
C GLU A 207 17.71 -5.45 -21.13
N SER A 208 17.82 -6.76 -20.82
CA SER A 208 16.75 -7.73 -21.04
C SER A 208 15.79 -7.89 -19.86
N TYR A 209 16.00 -7.12 -18.78
CA TYR A 209 15.20 -7.24 -17.56
C TYR A 209 13.75 -6.79 -17.80
N PRO A 210 12.74 -7.59 -17.40
CA PRO A 210 11.34 -7.25 -17.63
C PRO A 210 10.95 -5.89 -17.08
N ASP A 211 10.13 -5.17 -17.83
CA ASP A 211 9.66 -3.84 -17.43
C ASP A 211 8.53 -3.91 -16.40
N ILE A 212 8.90 -4.20 -15.16
CA ILE A 212 8.00 -4.24 -14.01
C ILE A 212 8.61 -3.37 -12.92
N ARG A 213 8.00 -2.21 -12.64
CA ARG A 213 8.49 -1.21 -11.67
C ARG A 213 8.98 -1.85 -10.37
N PHE A 214 8.13 -2.65 -9.71
CA PHE A 214 8.49 -3.41 -8.50
C PHE A 214 9.81 -4.18 -8.61
N TRP A 215 9.99 -4.96 -9.68
CA TRP A 215 11.19 -5.78 -9.85
C TRP A 215 12.42 -4.94 -10.25
N ARG A 216 12.25 -3.92 -11.08
CA ARG A 216 13.34 -2.98 -11.44
C ARG A 216 13.86 -2.24 -10.22
N GLU A 217 12.97 -1.77 -9.35
CA GLU A 217 13.34 -1.11 -8.09
C GLU A 217 14.15 -2.05 -7.18
N ARG A 218 13.76 -3.32 -7.08
CA ARG A 218 14.50 -4.33 -6.31
C ARG A 218 15.86 -4.67 -6.92
N LEU A 219 15.97 -4.71 -8.25
CA LEU A 219 17.23 -4.98 -8.94
C LEU A 219 18.24 -3.83 -8.80
N THR A 220 17.76 -2.58 -8.73
CA THR A 220 18.59 -1.37 -8.68
C THR A 220 19.77 -1.42 -7.68
N PRO A 221 19.59 -1.76 -6.39
CA PRO A 221 20.72 -1.85 -5.47
C PRO A 221 21.75 -2.94 -5.85
N VAL A 222 21.32 -4.04 -6.45
CA VAL A 222 22.21 -5.13 -6.90
C VAL A 222 23.09 -4.65 -8.05
N VAL A 223 22.49 -3.96 -9.03
CA VAL A 223 23.21 -3.36 -10.17
C VAL A 223 24.17 -2.27 -9.70
N ARG A 224 23.74 -1.41 -8.77
CA ARG A 224 24.60 -0.36 -8.20
C ARG A 224 25.86 -0.94 -7.56
N GLU A 225 25.71 -2.02 -6.79
CA GLU A 225 26.85 -2.70 -6.19
C GLU A 225 27.74 -3.36 -7.26
N ALA A 226 27.16 -3.97 -8.30
CA ALA A 226 27.92 -4.55 -9.40
C ALA A 226 28.80 -3.50 -10.11
N ILE A 227 28.24 -2.33 -10.43
CA ILE A 227 28.99 -1.21 -11.05
C ILE A 227 30.17 -0.80 -10.16
N LYS A 228 29.94 -0.65 -8.85
CA LYS A 228 30.96 -0.26 -7.89
C LYS A 228 32.11 -1.28 -7.82
N GLN A 229 31.80 -2.58 -7.82
CA GLN A 229 32.80 -3.64 -7.79
C GLN A 229 33.59 -3.74 -9.10
N GLN A 230 32.91 -3.55 -10.23
CA GLN A 230 33.54 -3.51 -11.54
C GLN A 230 34.57 -2.36 -11.63
N GLN A 231 34.20 -1.15 -11.18
CA GLN A 231 35.09 0.00 -11.13
C GLN A 231 36.33 -0.23 -10.26
N ARG A 232 36.15 -0.85 -9.09
CA ARG A 232 37.27 -1.23 -8.20
C ARG A 232 38.22 -2.22 -8.86
N SER A 233 37.68 -3.20 -9.58
CA SER A 233 38.46 -4.21 -10.29
C SER A 233 39.31 -3.56 -11.40
N TYR A 234 38.73 -2.63 -12.16
CA TYR A 234 39.48 -1.87 -13.17
C TYR A 234 40.62 -1.04 -12.54
N GLN A 235 40.36 -0.34 -11.44
CA GLN A 235 41.38 0.46 -10.76
C GLN A 235 42.52 -0.38 -10.17
N ALA A 236 42.21 -1.54 -9.59
CA ALA A 236 43.24 -2.45 -9.08
C ALA A 236 44.15 -2.96 -10.21
N ASN A 237 43.55 -3.35 -11.34
CA ASN A 237 44.30 -3.85 -12.50
C ASN A 237 45.20 -2.79 -13.14
N THR A 238 44.75 -1.53 -13.22
CA THR A 238 45.56 -0.44 -13.79
C THR A 238 46.77 -0.09 -12.92
N VAL A 239 46.61 -0.07 -11.59
CA VAL A 239 47.72 0.16 -10.66
C VAL A 239 48.76 -0.96 -10.74
N GLN A 240 48.30 -2.22 -10.80
CA GLN A 240 49.21 -3.36 -10.89
C GLN A 240 50.01 -3.37 -12.21
N ALA A 241 49.38 -3.00 -13.33
CA ALA A 241 50.06 -2.89 -14.63
C ALA A 241 51.14 -1.79 -14.66
N GLN A 242 50.90 -0.66 -13.97
CA GLN A 242 51.89 0.42 -13.84
C GLN A 242 53.10 0.02 -12.97
N GLN A 243 52.90 -0.84 -11.98
CA GLN A 243 53.98 -1.34 -11.12
C GLN A 243 54.86 -2.40 -11.79
N LEU A 244 54.33 -3.14 -12.76
CA LEU A 244 55.04 -4.22 -13.47
C LEU A 244 55.79 -3.75 -14.73
N SER A 245 55.71 -2.47 -15.10
CA SER A 245 56.44 -1.94 -16.26
C SER A 245 57.90 -1.59 -15.87
N PRO A 246 58.91 -2.27 -16.43
CA PRO A 246 60.32 -1.99 -16.11
C PRO A 246 60.73 -0.60 -16.66
N LYS A 247 61.55 0.11 -15.87
CA LYS A 247 62.24 1.35 -16.27
C LYS A 247 63.36 1.06 -17.26
#